data_AF-A0A940CRT2-F1
#
_entry.id   AF-A0A940CRT2-F1
#
_cell.length_a   1.000
_cell.length_b   1.000
_cell.length_c   1.000
_cell.angle_alpha   90.00
_cell.angle_beta   90.00
_cell.angle_gamma   90.00
#
_symmetry.space_group_name_H-M   'P 1'
#
loop_
_entity.id
_entity.type
_entity.pdbx_description
1 polymer ?
#
loop_
_entity_poly.entity_id
_entity_poly.type
_entity_poly.pdbx_seq_one_letter_code
_entity_poly.pdbx_strand_id
1 'polypeptide(L)'
;MYKRPKLRLFMILLVCFVLAGIYNLFAAKEPASTLNDMQGKIVVIDPGHGGNDTGCTDNNKIWEKNITLAVARELAQLLEAEGAVVKLTRSGDYQLGRKWFSLKKNPDDLDERVAVALKNNADIFVSLHINCSPKRNRAGAVVFYNQDNKSGQCLARHIQRELNHIPEMVKRTSRARDYYILNRLKMPAVVVELGYISSAKDRQHLIEPAYQKKMARSICTGITNYCNDSHKVDLSVNTETPTYDSTVQVNNDTLPDLYFIPKTRTRLFMASEEMDSIDMANDTVKELARLALEQLVDGPRKTDELSPCIPDGITFKNLKVSGPLATVDLGMTNKESCLLGSEGEWVALSSIAYTLFELPEIREVQVMVNGKQRKTLAGHMDISKPISRDELPLTKVAGGIMEGKKPKVAIVIDDCGQSNPGGVKEMLSIDRPLTFAVMPNLENSRRQAVQAAERGYEVIVHLPMQPVRGKASWLGPGAITSEMTAEEIRREVRRNFAQVPYATGFNNHMGSLVTSRDDLIRPVLEVAREKGFFVLDSRTSDKSKIIPLAQSMGIAYTQRDIFLDDVKSVDHMKRQLDLLADKALANGSAIGIGHVGMGGEKMARAIKEMIPVMEAKGIEFVYLCELLH
;
A
#
# COMPACT_ATOMS: atom_id res chain seq x y z
N MET A 1 32.42 -32.62 -72.23
CA MET A 1 32.02 -31.45 -71.42
C MET A 1 30.69 -31.71 -70.71
N TYR A 2 30.71 -32.31 -69.51
CA TYR A 2 29.49 -32.44 -68.69
C TYR A 2 29.54 -31.40 -67.58
N LYS A 3 28.82 -30.28 -67.77
CA LYS A 3 28.64 -29.23 -66.76
C LYS A 3 27.93 -29.87 -65.57
N ARG A 4 28.53 -29.88 -64.38
CA ARG A 4 27.90 -30.36 -63.12
C ARG A 4 26.95 -29.28 -62.58
N PRO A 5 25.63 -29.34 -62.86
CA PRO A 5 24.72 -28.25 -62.50
C PRO A 5 24.45 -28.21 -60.98
N LYS A 6 24.58 -29.37 -60.31
CA LYS A 6 24.35 -29.51 -58.87
C LYS A 6 25.36 -28.74 -58.00
N LEU A 7 26.62 -28.62 -58.44
CA LEU A 7 27.65 -27.90 -57.69
C LEU A 7 27.46 -26.38 -57.77
N ARG A 8 26.99 -25.87 -58.92
CA ARG A 8 26.64 -24.45 -59.08
C ARG A 8 25.42 -24.09 -58.23
N LEU A 9 24.40 -24.93 -58.21
CA LEU A 9 23.21 -24.70 -57.38
C LEU A 9 23.57 -24.69 -55.88
N PHE A 10 24.44 -25.62 -55.45
CA PHE A 10 24.90 -25.67 -54.07
C PHE A 10 25.70 -24.42 -53.67
N MET A 11 26.62 -23.95 -54.53
CA MET A 11 27.35 -22.70 -54.27
C MET A 11 26.45 -21.47 -54.24
N ILE A 12 25.43 -21.39 -55.10
CA ILE A 12 24.45 -20.30 -55.09
C ILE A 12 23.66 -20.31 -53.78
N LEU A 13 23.17 -21.48 -53.35
CA LEU A 13 22.44 -21.60 -52.09
C LEU A 13 23.31 -21.26 -50.86
N LEU A 14 24.59 -21.67 -50.87
CA LEU A 14 25.53 -21.32 -49.81
C LEU A 14 25.77 -19.81 -49.74
N VAL A 15 25.96 -19.16 -50.90
CA VAL A 15 26.13 -17.70 -50.97
C VAL A 15 24.86 -16.99 -50.51
N CYS A 16 23.67 -17.44 -50.92
CA CYS A 16 22.41 -16.88 -50.44
C CYS A 16 22.25 -17.04 -48.92
N PHE A 17 22.65 -18.19 -48.35
CA PHE A 17 22.59 -18.44 -46.91
C PHE A 17 23.54 -17.53 -46.13
N VAL A 18 24.77 -17.34 -46.63
CA VAL A 18 25.76 -16.42 -46.03
C VAL A 18 25.27 -14.98 -46.14
N LEU A 19 24.73 -14.56 -47.28
CA LEU A 19 24.17 -13.22 -47.47
C LEU A 19 22.94 -12.98 -46.58
N ALA A 20 22.09 -13.99 -46.37
CA ALA A 20 20.96 -13.90 -45.43
C ALA A 20 21.44 -13.82 -43.97
N GLY A 21 22.52 -14.51 -43.62
CA GLY A 21 23.16 -14.41 -42.30
C GLY A 21 23.76 -13.03 -42.06
N ILE A 22 24.45 -12.47 -43.05
CA ILE A 22 25.00 -11.10 -43.02
C ILE A 22 23.86 -10.07 -42.98
N TYR A 23 22.80 -10.24 -43.77
CA TYR A 23 21.62 -9.39 -43.71
C TYR A 23 20.98 -9.42 -42.31
N ASN A 24 20.86 -10.57 -41.65
CA ASN A 24 20.36 -10.63 -40.28
C ASN A 24 21.33 -10.03 -39.24
N LEU A 25 22.65 -10.03 -39.52
CA LEU A 25 23.64 -9.39 -38.65
C LEU A 25 23.66 -7.85 -38.79
N PHE A 26 23.35 -7.32 -39.98
CA PHE A 26 23.40 -5.89 -40.30
C PHE A 26 22.03 -5.24 -40.50
N ALA A 27 20.95 -6.02 -40.52
CA ALA A 27 19.61 -5.53 -40.29
C ALA A 27 19.58 -5.09 -38.82
N ALA A 28 20.04 -3.87 -38.60
CA ALA A 28 19.75 -3.14 -37.39
C ALA A 28 18.25 -3.33 -37.15
N LYS A 29 17.89 -3.91 -35.99
CA LYS A 29 16.55 -3.71 -35.45
C LYS A 29 16.36 -2.20 -35.49
N GLU A 30 15.51 -1.72 -36.40
CA GLU A 30 15.02 -0.36 -36.27
C GLU A 30 14.54 -0.25 -34.81
N PRO A 31 14.99 0.76 -34.06
CA PRO A 31 14.46 0.94 -32.72
C PRO A 31 12.95 1.03 -32.90
N ALA A 32 12.21 0.12 -32.26
CA ALA A 32 10.78 0.23 -32.20
C ALA A 32 10.50 1.67 -31.80
N SER A 33 9.82 2.42 -32.66
CA SER A 33 9.42 3.79 -32.38
C SER A 33 8.45 3.71 -31.21
N THR A 34 8.99 3.69 -29.99
CA THR A 34 8.24 3.97 -28.79
C THR A 34 7.77 5.40 -28.98
N LEU A 35 6.52 5.56 -29.39
CA LEU A 35 5.81 6.81 -29.13
C LEU A 35 6.10 7.12 -27.66
N ASN A 36 6.80 8.22 -27.39
CA ASN A 36 7.05 8.63 -26.02
C ASN A 36 5.66 8.99 -25.46
N ASP A 37 5.07 8.16 -24.59
CA ASP A 37 3.70 8.36 -24.09
C ASP A 37 3.56 9.65 -23.26
N MET A 38 4.69 10.29 -22.94
CA MET A 38 4.80 11.63 -22.36
C MET A 38 4.56 12.76 -23.38
N GLN A 39 4.72 12.50 -24.68
CA GLN A 39 4.64 13.52 -25.72
C GLN A 39 3.28 14.23 -25.72
N GLY A 40 3.30 15.53 -25.46
CA GLY A 40 2.11 16.37 -25.43
C GLY A 40 1.25 16.24 -24.17
N LYS A 41 1.63 15.41 -23.20
CA LYS A 41 0.96 15.31 -21.90
C LYS A 41 1.12 16.60 -21.10
N ILE A 42 0.02 17.11 -20.55
CA ILE A 42 0.05 18.32 -19.73
C ILE A 42 0.27 17.91 -18.26
N VAL A 43 1.47 18.16 -17.75
CA VAL A 43 1.82 17.89 -16.35
C VAL A 43 1.85 19.21 -15.58
N VAL A 44 0.96 19.33 -14.60
CA VAL A 44 0.96 20.46 -13.67
C VAL A 44 1.77 20.10 -12.43
N ILE A 45 2.83 20.85 -12.16
CA ILE A 45 3.64 20.72 -10.95
C ILE A 45 3.28 21.87 -10.02
N ASP A 46 3.00 21.53 -8.78
CA ASP A 46 2.64 22.47 -7.73
C ASP A 46 3.72 22.51 -6.65
N PRO A 47 4.69 23.45 -6.72
CA PRO A 47 5.60 23.66 -5.62
C PRO A 47 4.81 24.23 -4.43
N GLY A 48 4.68 23.45 -3.35
CA GLY A 48 3.94 23.82 -2.15
C GLY A 48 4.38 25.16 -1.55
N HIS A 49 3.47 25.84 -0.87
CA HIS A 49 3.68 27.12 -0.18
C HIS A 49 4.12 28.27 -1.11
N GLY A 50 4.72 29.34 -0.58
CA GLY A 50 5.24 30.49 -1.34
C GLY A 50 4.93 31.84 -0.72
N GLY A 51 5.84 32.81 -0.91
CA GLY A 51 5.70 34.16 -0.36
C GLY A 51 5.76 34.14 1.17
N ASN A 52 4.70 34.63 1.81
CA ASN A 52 4.59 34.66 3.28
C ASN A 52 4.31 33.29 3.88
N ASP A 53 3.79 32.35 3.09
CA ASP A 53 3.64 30.97 3.49
C ASP A 53 4.99 30.25 3.29
N THR A 54 5.69 29.98 4.38
CA THR A 54 7.02 29.36 4.33
C THR A 54 6.96 27.84 4.23
N GLY A 55 5.81 27.24 4.53
CA GLY A 55 5.71 25.84 4.93
C GLY A 55 6.53 25.55 6.19
N CYS A 56 6.91 24.29 6.36
CA CYS A 56 7.73 23.84 7.47
C CYS A 56 9.12 24.49 7.46
N THR A 57 9.64 24.79 8.66
CA THR A 57 10.95 25.43 8.81
C THR A 57 11.85 24.73 9.84
N ASP A 58 13.16 24.80 9.64
CA ASP A 58 14.15 24.51 10.69
C ASP A 58 14.78 25.83 11.15
N ASN A 59 14.36 26.32 12.31
CA ASN A 59 14.90 27.50 12.98
C ASN A 59 15.03 28.74 12.07
N ASN A 60 14.10 28.94 11.14
CA ASN A 60 14.13 30.00 10.11
C ASN A 60 15.38 30.02 9.21
N LYS A 61 16.14 28.92 9.14
CA LYS A 61 17.33 28.79 8.28
C LYS A 61 17.03 28.00 7.01
N ILE A 62 16.12 27.04 7.11
CA ILE A 62 15.69 26.19 6.01
C ILE A 62 14.17 26.33 5.91
N TRP A 63 13.69 26.62 4.70
CA TRP A 63 12.28 26.82 4.41
C TRP A 63 11.82 25.83 3.35
N GLU A 64 10.74 25.11 3.64
CA GLU A 64 10.11 24.17 2.71
C GLU A 64 9.87 24.79 1.33
N LYS A 65 9.28 25.99 1.29
CA LYS A 65 8.96 26.70 0.03
C LYS A 65 10.13 26.84 -0.94
N ASN A 66 11.37 26.88 -0.44
CA ASN A 66 12.57 27.01 -1.27
C ASN A 66 12.99 25.67 -1.88
N ILE A 67 12.92 24.60 -1.08
CA ILE A 67 13.26 23.25 -1.50
C ILE A 67 12.24 22.76 -2.54
N THR A 68 10.94 22.95 -2.27
CA THR A 68 9.87 22.53 -3.19
C THR A 68 9.98 23.25 -4.53
N LEU A 69 10.30 24.54 -4.55
CA LEU A 69 10.53 25.31 -5.77
C LEU A 69 11.76 24.84 -6.55
N ALA A 70 12.86 24.53 -5.84
CA ALA A 70 14.08 24.03 -6.47
C ALA A 70 13.84 22.67 -7.15
N VAL A 71 13.23 21.72 -6.44
CA VAL A 71 12.90 20.40 -6.99
C VAL A 71 11.89 20.51 -8.13
N ALA A 72 10.88 21.38 -8.03
CA ALA A 72 9.90 21.59 -9.10
C ALA A 72 10.54 22.08 -10.41
N ARG A 73 11.55 22.95 -10.34
CA ARG A 73 12.25 23.46 -11.53
C ARG A 73 13.06 22.36 -12.22
N GLU A 74 13.78 21.54 -11.45
CA GLU A 74 14.49 20.37 -11.99
C GLU A 74 13.51 19.35 -12.60
N LEU A 75 12.39 19.08 -11.91
CA LEU A 75 11.37 18.16 -12.40
C LEU A 75 10.73 18.67 -13.70
N ALA A 76 10.46 19.97 -13.79
CA ALA A 76 9.90 20.58 -15.00
C ALA A 76 10.83 20.39 -16.20
N GLN A 77 12.14 20.68 -16.05
CA GLN A 77 13.11 20.51 -17.12
C GLN A 77 13.20 19.05 -17.59
N LEU A 78 13.16 18.09 -16.66
CA LEU A 78 13.21 16.67 -16.98
C LEU A 78 11.96 16.21 -17.74
N LEU A 79 10.77 16.61 -17.29
CA LEU A 79 9.51 16.24 -17.95
C LEU A 79 9.36 16.91 -19.33
N GLU A 80 9.82 18.15 -19.49
CA GLU A 80 9.87 18.83 -20.79
C GLU A 80 10.82 18.10 -21.75
N ALA A 81 11.96 17.60 -21.26
CA ALA A 81 12.88 16.79 -22.05
C ALA A 81 12.28 15.43 -22.48
N GLU A 82 11.35 14.89 -21.70
CA GLU A 82 10.52 13.73 -22.07
C GLU A 82 9.34 14.08 -22.98
N GLY A 83 9.20 15.35 -23.41
CA GLY A 83 8.17 15.78 -24.37
C GLY A 83 6.83 16.19 -23.76
N ALA A 84 6.72 16.28 -22.42
CA ALA A 84 5.53 16.81 -21.77
C ALA A 84 5.46 18.34 -21.86
N VAL A 85 4.23 18.86 -21.79
CA VAL A 85 3.96 20.28 -21.60
C VAL A 85 3.81 20.54 -20.10
N VAL A 86 4.82 21.16 -19.50
CA VAL A 86 4.81 21.41 -18.06
C VAL A 86 4.20 22.78 -17.73
N LYS A 87 3.41 22.82 -16.65
CA LYS A 87 2.87 24.05 -16.06
C LYS A 87 3.18 24.07 -14.57
N LEU A 88 3.81 25.14 -14.10
CA LEU A 88 4.02 25.35 -12.66
C LEU A 88 2.86 26.17 -12.09
N THR A 89 2.34 25.81 -10.92
CA THR A 89 1.40 26.69 -10.19
C THR A 89 2.10 27.99 -9.79
N ARG A 90 3.37 27.91 -9.35
CA ARG A 90 4.27 29.06 -9.17
C ARG A 90 5.67 28.81 -9.71
N SER A 91 6.30 29.84 -10.27
CA SER A 91 7.68 29.77 -10.79
C SER A 91 8.68 30.57 -9.95
N GLY A 92 8.22 31.25 -8.90
CA GLY A 92 9.02 32.08 -8.00
C GLY A 92 8.54 32.02 -6.54
N ASP A 93 9.12 32.84 -5.68
CA ASP A 93 8.72 32.97 -4.28
C ASP A 93 7.58 33.98 -4.12
N TYR A 94 6.38 33.54 -4.47
CA TYR A 94 5.15 34.29 -4.25
C TYR A 94 4.04 33.32 -3.85
N GLN A 95 3.11 33.82 -3.03
CA GLN A 95 1.88 33.11 -2.70
C GLN A 95 0.93 33.21 -3.90
N LEU A 96 0.14 32.16 -4.16
CA LEU A 96 -0.87 32.21 -5.22
C LEU A 96 -2.03 33.07 -4.75
N GLY A 97 -2.18 34.22 -5.39
CA GLY A 97 -3.17 35.21 -5.02
C GLY A 97 -3.40 36.26 -6.11
N ARG A 98 -4.57 36.16 -6.74
CA ARG A 98 -5.34 37.16 -7.52
C ARG A 98 -4.74 37.73 -8.80
N LYS A 99 -5.21 37.20 -9.93
CA LYS A 99 -5.64 38.01 -11.09
C LYS A 99 -6.42 37.24 -12.16
N TRP A 100 -6.45 35.91 -12.10
CA TRP A 100 -6.92 35.12 -13.23
C TRP A 100 -8.39 34.67 -13.19
N PHE A 101 -9.07 34.65 -12.02
CA PHE A 101 -10.39 33.99 -11.92
C PHE A 101 -11.51 34.65 -11.10
N SER A 102 -11.26 35.68 -10.28
CA SER A 102 -12.34 36.20 -9.41
C SER A 102 -12.39 37.72 -9.31
N LEU A 103 -13.58 38.27 -9.59
CA LEU A 103 -13.98 39.63 -9.19
C LEU A 103 -14.15 39.75 -7.66
N LYS A 104 -14.09 38.64 -6.90
CA LYS A 104 -14.15 38.66 -5.43
C LYS A 104 -12.87 39.22 -4.82
N LYS A 105 -13.08 39.98 -3.75
CA LYS A 105 -12.04 40.71 -3.05
C LYS A 105 -11.15 39.84 -2.13
N ASN A 106 -10.95 38.52 -2.37
CA ASN A 106 -9.95 37.59 -1.73
C ASN A 106 -10.19 36.10 -2.14
N PRO A 107 -9.73 35.55 -3.29
CA PRO A 107 -9.67 34.10 -3.51
C PRO A 107 -8.52 33.47 -2.69
N ASP A 108 -8.70 32.20 -2.38
CA ASP A 108 -7.90 31.38 -1.47
C ASP A 108 -6.80 30.61 -2.24
N ASP A 109 -5.57 30.57 -1.71
CA ASP A 109 -4.36 30.03 -2.38
C ASP A 109 -4.54 28.59 -2.88
N LEU A 110 -5.18 27.73 -2.09
CA LEU A 110 -5.40 26.33 -2.45
C LEU A 110 -6.39 26.16 -3.62
N ASP A 111 -7.39 27.04 -3.73
CA ASP A 111 -8.32 27.03 -4.86
C ASP A 111 -7.60 27.41 -6.15
N GLU A 112 -6.68 28.37 -6.10
CA GLU A 112 -5.91 28.80 -7.29
C GLU A 112 -4.97 27.68 -7.77
N ARG A 113 -4.36 26.90 -6.86
CA ARG A 113 -3.57 25.70 -7.22
C ARG A 113 -4.41 24.68 -7.99
N VAL A 114 -5.61 24.38 -7.48
CA VAL A 114 -6.57 23.49 -8.15
C VAL A 114 -7.02 24.08 -9.50
N ALA A 115 -7.28 25.39 -9.56
CA ALA A 115 -7.73 26.07 -10.77
C ALA A 115 -6.68 26.04 -11.89
N VAL A 116 -5.38 26.17 -11.56
CA VAL A 116 -4.29 26.00 -12.54
C VAL A 116 -4.35 24.62 -13.18
N ALA A 117 -4.56 23.57 -12.40
CA ALA A 117 -4.67 22.20 -12.91
C ALA A 117 -5.88 22.02 -13.85
N LEU A 118 -7.05 22.45 -13.39
CA LEU A 118 -8.30 22.30 -14.14
C LEU A 118 -8.29 23.12 -15.44
N LYS A 119 -7.85 24.37 -15.41
CA LYS A 119 -7.85 25.24 -16.60
C LYS A 119 -6.87 24.78 -17.68
N ASN A 120 -5.74 24.22 -17.28
CA ASN A 120 -4.78 23.68 -18.24
C ASN A 120 -5.18 22.29 -18.74
N ASN A 121 -6.33 21.74 -18.31
CA ASN A 121 -6.75 20.37 -18.61
C ASN A 121 -5.63 19.37 -18.33
N ALA A 122 -5.00 19.49 -17.14
CA ALA A 122 -3.86 18.68 -16.78
C ALA A 122 -4.17 17.17 -16.89
N ASP A 123 -3.30 16.43 -17.58
CA ASP A 123 -3.31 14.97 -17.58
C ASP A 123 -2.82 14.43 -16.23
N ILE A 124 -1.87 15.12 -15.59
CA ILE A 124 -1.24 14.72 -14.33
C ILE A 124 -1.03 15.97 -13.46
N PHE A 125 -1.30 15.83 -12.16
CA PHE A 125 -1.00 16.84 -11.15
C PHE A 125 -0.04 16.29 -10.07
N VAL A 126 1.05 17.01 -9.80
CA VAL A 126 2.05 16.64 -8.80
C VAL A 126 2.34 17.82 -7.90
N SER A 127 1.92 17.74 -6.64
CA SER A 127 2.27 18.75 -5.64
C SER A 127 3.46 18.29 -4.80
N LEU A 128 4.43 19.19 -4.57
CA LEU A 128 5.69 18.90 -3.89
C LEU A 128 5.75 19.61 -2.55
N HIS A 129 5.97 18.85 -1.48
CA HIS A 129 5.99 19.32 -0.09
C HIS A 129 7.15 18.71 0.70
N ILE A 130 7.37 19.22 1.92
CA ILE A 130 8.30 18.68 2.91
C ILE A 130 7.56 18.46 4.23
N ASN A 131 7.67 17.25 4.74
CA ASN A 131 6.92 16.86 5.92
C ASN A 131 7.60 17.36 7.20
N CYS A 132 6.83 17.45 8.28
CA CYS A 132 7.31 17.70 9.62
C CYS A 132 6.54 16.81 10.58
N SER A 133 7.29 16.12 11.44
CA SER A 133 6.73 15.23 12.46
C SER A 133 7.29 15.58 13.83
N PRO A 134 6.48 15.51 14.91
CA PRO A 134 6.96 15.59 16.29
C PRO A 134 8.07 14.56 16.58
N LYS A 135 8.04 13.42 15.88
CA LYS A 135 9.08 12.40 15.92
C LYS A 135 10.26 12.73 15.00
N ARG A 136 11.36 13.19 15.60
CA ARG A 136 12.60 13.53 14.87
C ARG A 136 13.31 12.34 14.17
N ASN A 137 12.91 11.09 14.47
CA ASN A 137 13.44 9.89 13.81
C ASN A 137 12.63 9.48 12.56
N ARG A 138 11.52 10.15 12.23
CA ARG A 138 10.75 9.91 10.99
C ARG A 138 11.54 10.44 9.80
N ALA A 139 11.78 9.60 8.80
CA ALA A 139 12.57 9.95 7.62
C ALA A 139 12.02 9.30 6.34
N GLY A 140 12.46 9.77 5.17
CA GLY A 140 12.14 9.24 3.85
C GLY A 140 10.88 9.82 3.22
N ALA A 141 10.86 9.87 1.89
CA ALA A 141 9.80 10.46 1.10
C ALA A 141 8.53 9.59 1.08
N VAL A 142 7.36 10.22 1.11
CA VAL A 142 6.05 9.54 1.07
C VAL A 142 5.17 10.20 0.00
N VAL A 143 4.57 9.37 -0.86
CA VAL A 143 3.62 9.85 -1.88
C VAL A 143 2.19 9.60 -1.42
N PHE A 144 1.38 10.65 -1.43
CA PHE A 144 -0.02 10.65 -1.02
C PHE A 144 -0.97 10.80 -2.21
N TYR A 145 -2.12 10.14 -2.13
CA TYR A 145 -3.17 10.15 -3.15
C TYR A 145 -4.57 10.20 -2.51
N ASN A 146 -5.60 10.60 -3.25
CA ASN A 146 -6.99 10.48 -2.81
C ASN A 146 -7.49 9.03 -2.99
N GLN A 147 -8.13 8.45 -1.97
CA GLN A 147 -8.54 7.04 -1.95
C GLN A 147 -9.47 6.62 -3.10
N ASP A 148 -10.31 7.54 -3.55
CA ASP A 148 -11.31 7.33 -4.61
C ASP A 148 -10.72 7.56 -6.01
N ASN A 149 -9.52 8.14 -6.11
CA ASN A 149 -8.82 8.35 -7.36
C ASN A 149 -7.85 7.19 -7.64
N LYS A 150 -8.36 6.11 -8.26
CA LYS A 150 -7.57 4.92 -8.63
C LYS A 150 -6.38 5.25 -9.54
N SER A 151 -6.55 6.22 -10.43
CA SER A 151 -5.48 6.66 -11.33
C SER A 151 -4.35 7.37 -10.55
N GLY A 152 -4.71 8.21 -9.57
CA GLY A 152 -3.78 8.80 -8.60
C GLY A 152 -3.10 7.77 -7.71
N GLN A 153 -3.81 6.73 -7.25
CA GLN A 153 -3.22 5.61 -6.52
C GLN A 153 -2.15 4.89 -7.36
N CYS A 154 -2.43 4.64 -8.65
CA CYS A 154 -1.46 4.01 -9.54
C CYS A 154 -0.21 4.89 -9.75
N LEU A 155 -0.40 6.17 -10.05
CA LEU A 155 0.67 7.16 -10.17
C LEU A 155 1.53 7.22 -8.90
N ALA A 156 0.91 7.25 -7.72
CA ALA A 156 1.61 7.29 -6.44
C ALA A 156 2.52 6.08 -6.21
N ARG A 157 2.08 4.88 -6.58
CA ARG A 157 2.90 3.65 -6.46
C ARG A 157 4.13 3.69 -7.35
N HIS A 158 3.98 4.14 -8.60
CA HIS A 158 5.10 4.27 -9.55
C HIS A 158 6.13 5.29 -9.05
N ILE A 159 5.70 6.46 -8.60
CA ILE A 159 6.60 7.48 -8.03
C ILE A 159 7.27 6.98 -6.74
N GLN A 160 6.51 6.38 -5.81
CA GLN A 160 7.07 5.88 -4.55
C GLN A 160 8.13 4.80 -4.76
N ARG A 161 7.91 3.91 -5.74
CA ARG A 161 8.88 2.86 -6.10
C ARG A 161 10.21 3.45 -6.52
N GLU A 162 10.19 4.47 -7.38
CA GLU A 162 11.43 5.11 -7.85
C GLU A 162 12.11 5.96 -6.79
N LEU A 163 11.35 6.59 -5.89
CA LEU A 163 11.92 7.25 -4.71
C LEU A 163 12.63 6.25 -3.79
N ASN A 164 12.06 5.05 -3.60
CA ASN A 164 12.66 3.98 -2.79
C ASN A 164 13.95 3.38 -3.40
N HIS A 165 14.26 3.65 -4.67
CA HIS A 165 15.52 3.23 -5.30
C HIS A 165 16.70 4.16 -4.98
N ILE A 166 16.45 5.33 -4.39
CA ILE A 166 17.52 6.22 -3.89
C ILE A 166 18.22 5.50 -2.71
N PRO A 167 19.52 5.15 -2.80
CA PRO A 167 20.18 4.29 -1.81
C PRO A 167 20.10 4.79 -0.36
N GLU A 168 20.14 6.11 -0.17
CA GLU A 168 20.14 6.76 1.14
C GLU A 168 18.72 6.90 1.74
N MET A 169 17.69 6.68 0.92
CA MET A 169 16.27 6.89 1.24
C MET A 169 15.74 5.83 2.21
N VAL A 170 15.07 6.27 3.27
CA VAL A 170 14.26 5.36 4.09
C VAL A 170 13.04 4.93 3.27
N LYS A 171 12.91 3.63 3.03
CA LYS A 171 11.83 3.08 2.20
C LYS A 171 10.47 3.33 2.83
N ARG A 172 9.52 3.77 2.01
CA ARG A 172 8.13 4.05 2.39
C ARG A 172 7.15 3.46 1.39
N THR A 173 5.88 3.45 1.78
CA THR A 173 4.76 3.04 0.93
C THR A 173 3.85 4.25 0.75
N SER A 174 3.34 4.44 -0.47
CA SER A 174 2.37 5.49 -0.78
C SER A 174 1.09 5.31 0.03
N ARG A 175 0.39 6.39 0.37
CA ARG A 175 -0.78 6.33 1.27
C ARG A 175 -1.95 7.18 0.79
N ALA A 176 -3.16 6.75 1.11
CA ALA A 176 -4.35 7.56 0.89
C ALA A 176 -4.45 8.68 1.93
N ARG A 177 -4.86 9.89 1.50
CA ARG A 177 -5.11 11.05 2.36
C ARG A 177 -6.26 11.90 1.82
N ASP A 178 -7.00 12.50 2.74
CA ASP A 178 -8.07 13.45 2.46
C ASP A 178 -7.52 14.88 2.33
N TYR A 179 -6.59 15.06 1.38
CA TYR A 179 -6.01 16.38 1.14
C TYR A 179 -6.95 17.26 0.32
N TYR A 180 -7.10 18.50 0.75
CA TYR A 180 -7.98 19.50 0.16
C TYR A 180 -7.85 19.58 -1.37
N ILE A 181 -6.61 19.68 -1.87
CA ILE A 181 -6.35 19.78 -3.31
C ILE A 181 -6.66 18.47 -4.04
N LEU A 182 -6.32 17.32 -3.46
CA LEU A 182 -6.53 16.01 -4.09
C LEU A 182 -8.02 15.67 -4.21
N ASN A 183 -8.83 16.07 -3.23
CA ASN A 183 -10.27 15.86 -3.23
C ASN A 183 -11.00 16.57 -4.39
N ARG A 184 -10.37 17.59 -4.96
CA ARG A 184 -10.93 18.44 -6.02
C ARG A 184 -10.36 18.10 -7.41
N LEU A 185 -9.43 17.16 -7.50
CA LEU A 185 -8.75 16.78 -8.74
C LEU A 185 -9.13 15.36 -9.14
N LYS A 186 -9.78 15.21 -10.30
CA LYS A 186 -10.22 13.92 -10.84
C LYS A 186 -9.20 13.26 -11.77
N MET A 187 -8.28 14.05 -12.35
CA MET A 187 -7.12 13.51 -13.06
C MET A 187 -6.17 12.82 -12.08
N PRO A 188 -5.23 11.98 -12.55
CA PRO A 188 -4.13 11.45 -11.73
C PRO A 188 -3.44 12.57 -10.95
N ALA A 189 -3.59 12.58 -9.62
CA ALA A 189 -3.11 13.63 -8.75
C ALA A 189 -2.43 13.05 -7.51
N VAL A 190 -1.26 13.58 -7.16
CA VAL A 190 -0.49 13.17 -5.99
C VAL A 190 0.11 14.36 -5.24
N VAL A 191 0.33 14.19 -3.94
CA VAL A 191 1.21 15.03 -3.13
C VAL A 191 2.45 14.22 -2.77
N VAL A 192 3.63 14.72 -3.07
CA VAL A 192 4.92 14.10 -2.75
C VAL A 192 5.55 14.84 -1.59
N GLU A 193 5.56 14.22 -0.42
CA GLU A 193 6.39 14.66 0.70
C GLU A 193 7.81 14.17 0.47
N LEU A 194 8.73 15.06 0.13
CA LEU A 194 10.08 14.71 -0.32
C LEU A 194 10.99 14.19 0.81
N GLY A 195 10.55 14.29 2.07
CA GLY A 195 11.26 13.87 3.28
C GLY A 195 10.72 14.62 4.50
N TYR A 196 11.40 14.51 5.63
CA TYR A 196 11.01 15.19 6.88
C TYR A 196 12.03 16.26 7.27
N ILE A 197 11.63 17.53 7.31
CA ILE A 197 12.51 18.62 7.78
C ILE A 197 12.92 18.43 9.24
N SER A 198 12.07 17.78 10.05
CA SER A 198 12.36 17.48 11.46
C SER A 198 13.41 16.38 11.65
N SER A 199 13.70 15.58 10.62
CA SER A 199 14.77 14.57 10.64
C SER A 199 16.10 15.18 10.24
N ALA A 200 17.10 15.05 11.12
CA ALA A 200 18.45 15.51 10.83
C ALA A 200 19.05 14.83 9.59
N LYS A 201 18.73 13.56 9.38
CA LYS A 201 19.19 12.78 8.21
C LYS A 201 18.60 13.33 6.91
N ASP A 202 17.28 13.50 6.88
CA ASP A 202 16.61 14.00 5.66
C ASP A 202 16.99 15.46 5.41
N ARG A 203 17.01 16.28 6.45
CA ARG A 203 17.32 17.71 6.32
C ARG A 203 18.68 17.98 5.70
N GLN A 204 19.71 17.19 6.02
CA GLN A 204 21.02 17.29 5.38
C GLN A 204 20.93 17.05 3.87
N HIS A 205 20.22 16.02 3.44
CA HIS A 205 20.03 15.72 2.02
C HIS A 205 19.10 16.71 1.31
N LEU A 206 18.01 17.15 1.95
CA LEU A 206 17.01 18.02 1.34
C LEU A 206 17.56 19.39 0.92
N ILE A 207 18.63 19.87 1.54
CA ILE A 207 19.30 21.13 1.17
C ILE A 207 20.39 20.95 0.10
N GLU A 208 20.77 19.71 -0.24
CA GLU A 208 21.82 19.41 -1.22
C GLU A 208 21.24 19.46 -2.65
N PRO A 209 21.74 20.34 -3.54
CA PRO A 209 21.24 20.43 -4.92
C PRO A 209 21.33 19.11 -5.70
N ALA A 210 22.39 18.33 -5.47
CA ALA A 210 22.56 17.02 -6.10
C ALA A 210 21.45 16.03 -5.69
N TYR A 211 21.05 16.05 -4.41
CA TYR A 211 19.96 15.20 -3.92
C TYR A 211 18.60 15.67 -4.44
N GLN A 212 18.35 16.98 -4.49
CA GLN A 212 17.15 17.57 -5.10
C GLN A 212 16.98 17.14 -6.57
N LYS A 213 18.07 17.12 -7.34
CA LYS A 213 18.07 16.61 -8.72
C LYS A 213 17.81 15.11 -8.80
N LYS A 214 18.36 14.33 -7.87
CA LYS A 214 18.10 12.87 -7.76
C LYS A 214 16.62 12.59 -7.49
N MET A 215 16.01 13.37 -6.59
CA MET A 215 14.58 13.32 -6.28
C MET A 215 13.73 13.66 -7.50
N ALA A 216 14.02 14.79 -8.18
CA ALA A 216 13.33 15.18 -9.40
C ALA A 216 13.41 14.10 -10.50
N ARG A 217 14.58 13.47 -10.67
CA ARG A 217 14.77 12.35 -11.60
C ARG A 217 13.93 11.14 -11.23
N SER A 218 13.92 10.71 -9.97
CA SER A 218 13.08 9.60 -9.52
C SER A 218 11.59 9.87 -9.75
N ILE A 219 11.12 11.10 -9.48
CA ILE A 219 9.73 11.50 -9.72
C ILE A 219 9.41 11.48 -11.23
N CYS A 220 10.29 12.03 -12.07
CA CYS A 220 10.15 12.01 -13.54
C CYS A 220 10.07 10.57 -14.08
N THR A 221 10.97 9.68 -13.64
CA THR A 221 10.95 8.26 -14.03
C THR A 221 9.65 7.59 -13.59
N GLY A 222 9.18 7.87 -12.36
CA GLY A 222 7.90 7.33 -11.87
C GLY A 222 6.70 7.78 -12.70
N ILE A 223 6.64 9.06 -13.08
CA ILE A 223 5.59 9.60 -13.95
C ILE A 223 5.65 8.97 -15.36
N THR A 224 6.86 8.84 -15.91
CA THR A 224 7.08 8.25 -17.23
C THR A 224 6.67 6.78 -17.26
N ASN A 225 7.06 6.03 -16.22
CA ASN A 225 6.65 4.63 -16.05
C ASN A 225 5.14 4.49 -15.91
N TYR A 226 4.48 5.40 -15.18
CA TYR A 226 3.02 5.43 -15.10
C TYR A 226 2.37 5.66 -16.48
N CYS A 227 2.94 6.54 -17.31
CA CYS A 227 2.38 6.82 -18.64
C CYS A 227 2.59 5.66 -19.63
N ASN A 228 3.72 4.96 -19.53
CA ASN A 228 4.08 3.81 -20.38
C ASN A 228 3.37 2.51 -19.96
N ASP A 229 2.81 2.45 -18.75
CA ASP A 229 2.10 1.27 -18.26
C ASP A 229 0.77 1.10 -19.01
N SER A 230 0.73 0.13 -19.93
CA SER A 230 -0.41 -0.12 -20.83
C SER A 230 -1.64 -0.67 -20.10
N HIS A 231 -1.52 -1.03 -18.82
CA HIS A 231 -2.61 -1.49 -17.96
C HIS A 231 -3.28 -0.31 -17.25
N LYS A 232 -3.93 0.56 -18.03
CA LYS A 232 -4.87 1.53 -17.49
C LYS A 232 -6.08 0.76 -16.95
N VAL A 233 -6.24 0.74 -15.62
CA VAL A 233 -7.41 0.15 -14.96
C VAL A 233 -8.67 0.82 -15.53
N ASP A 234 -9.48 0.04 -16.22
CA ASP A 234 -10.78 0.43 -16.74
C ASP A 234 -11.70 0.79 -15.55
N LEU A 235 -12.26 2.00 -15.59
CA LEU A 235 -13.00 2.63 -14.49
C LEU A 235 -14.48 2.28 -14.59
N SER A 236 -14.85 1.03 -14.29
CA SER A 236 -16.26 0.69 -14.06
C SER A 236 -16.43 -0.48 -13.09
N VAL A 237 -16.34 -0.23 -11.77
CA VAL A 237 -16.96 -1.11 -10.76
C VAL A 237 -17.47 -0.29 -9.58
N ASN A 238 -18.75 -0.55 -9.26
CA ASN A 238 -19.56 0.02 -8.20
C ASN A 238 -18.91 -0.06 -6.80
N THR A 239 -19.09 1.01 -6.04
CA THR A 239 -18.82 1.07 -4.60
C THR A 239 -20.01 0.49 -3.84
N GLU A 240 -19.84 -0.66 -3.19
CA GLU A 240 -20.67 -1.04 -2.05
C GLU A 240 -19.91 -0.73 -0.76
N THR A 241 -20.48 0.18 0.03
CA THR A 241 -20.10 0.50 1.40
C THR A 241 -20.44 -0.68 2.32
N PRO A 242 -19.49 -1.20 3.13
CA PRO A 242 -19.84 -2.10 4.21
C PRO A 242 -20.54 -1.31 5.32
N THR A 243 -21.76 -1.70 5.67
CA THR A 243 -22.44 -1.27 6.89
C THR A 243 -21.77 -1.91 8.09
N TYR A 244 -21.27 -1.09 9.02
CA TYR A 244 -20.71 -1.53 10.28
C TYR A 244 -21.83 -1.98 11.24
N ASP A 245 -21.70 -3.19 11.78
CA ASP A 245 -22.63 -3.74 12.76
C ASP A 245 -22.48 -3.01 14.11
N SER A 246 -23.51 -2.25 14.47
CA SER A 246 -23.54 -1.35 15.61
C SER A 246 -24.03 -2.03 16.89
N THR A 247 -23.36 -3.10 17.31
CA THR A 247 -23.61 -3.71 18.63
C THR A 247 -22.32 -3.95 19.40
N VAL A 248 -21.67 -2.86 19.81
CA VAL A 248 -20.84 -2.86 21.02
C VAL A 248 -21.60 -2.03 22.04
N GLN A 249 -22.15 -2.69 23.06
CA GLN A 249 -22.66 -1.99 24.24
C GLN A 249 -21.45 -1.38 24.96
N VAL A 250 -21.36 -0.05 24.91
CA VAL A 250 -20.37 0.71 25.68
C VAL A 250 -20.91 0.87 27.09
N ASN A 251 -20.14 0.45 28.08
CA ASN A 251 -20.43 0.74 29.49
C ASN A 251 -20.34 2.26 29.70
N ASN A 252 -21.39 2.86 30.26
CA ASN A 252 -21.44 4.30 30.58
C ASN A 252 -20.54 4.70 31.77
N ASP A 253 -19.78 3.76 32.34
CA ASP A 253 -18.95 3.97 33.53
C ASP A 253 -17.44 4.12 33.22
N THR A 254 -17.04 4.11 31.95
CA THR A 254 -15.62 4.21 31.54
C THR A 254 -15.30 5.58 30.93
N LEU A 255 -14.27 6.24 31.45
CA LEU A 255 -13.77 7.53 30.95
C LEU A 255 -13.19 7.37 29.52
N PRO A 256 -13.28 8.39 28.65
CA PRO A 256 -12.72 8.33 27.31
C PRO A 256 -11.19 8.16 27.31
N ASP A 257 -10.69 7.48 26.29
CA ASP A 257 -9.27 7.35 25.99
C ASP A 257 -8.72 8.61 25.28
N LEU A 258 -7.53 9.05 25.68
CA LEU A 258 -6.76 10.14 25.08
C LEU A 258 -5.69 9.58 24.15
N TYR A 259 -5.64 10.03 22.90
CA TYR A 259 -4.79 9.41 21.87
C TYR A 259 -3.50 10.20 21.58
N PHE A 260 -2.34 9.60 21.90
CA PHE A 260 -0.99 10.18 21.76
C PHE A 260 -0.06 9.35 20.87
N ILE A 261 1.10 9.90 20.44
CA ILE A 261 2.06 9.13 19.63
C ILE A 261 3.10 8.42 20.53
N PRO A 262 3.31 7.08 20.45
CA PRO A 262 4.38 6.40 21.19
C PRO A 262 5.77 6.75 20.66
N LYS A 263 6.73 7.10 21.51
CA LYS A 263 8.10 7.50 21.16
C LYS A 263 8.88 6.43 20.38
N THR A 264 8.63 5.14 20.65
CA THR A 264 9.46 4.01 20.18
C THR A 264 8.98 3.34 18.88
N ARG A 265 7.72 3.55 18.45
CA ARG A 265 7.17 2.89 17.25
C ARG A 265 7.46 3.64 15.95
N THR A 266 7.82 2.91 14.89
CA THR A 266 8.23 3.45 13.57
C THR A 266 7.06 3.78 12.64
N ARG A 267 5.93 3.07 12.76
CA ARG A 267 4.65 3.39 12.09
C ARG A 267 3.88 4.42 12.90
N LEU A 268 3.10 5.26 12.22
CA LEU A 268 2.19 6.20 12.86
C LEU A 268 1.06 5.38 13.51
N PHE A 269 1.15 5.26 14.82
CA PHE A 269 0.28 4.54 15.74
C PHE A 269 -0.07 5.55 16.82
N MET A 270 -1.34 5.65 17.20
CA MET A 270 -1.73 6.45 18.36
C MET A 270 -2.02 5.50 19.51
N ALA A 271 -1.27 5.58 20.60
CA ALA A 271 -1.59 4.86 21.82
C ALA A 271 -2.63 5.64 22.63
N SER A 272 -3.54 4.93 23.30
CA SER A 272 -4.42 5.56 24.27
C SER A 272 -3.83 5.58 25.67
N GLU A 273 -4.08 6.65 26.41
CA GLU A 273 -4.10 6.64 27.87
C GLU A 273 -5.50 6.99 28.34
N GLU A 274 -6.00 6.34 29.39
CA GLU A 274 -7.31 6.67 29.96
C GLU A 274 -7.27 8.10 30.53
N MET A 275 -8.34 8.87 30.35
CA MET A 275 -8.48 10.20 30.98
C MET A 275 -8.37 10.11 32.51
N ASP A 276 -7.83 11.15 33.15
CA ASP A 276 -7.72 11.17 34.62
C ASP A 276 -9.10 11.34 35.27
N SER A 277 -9.31 10.72 36.44
CA SER A 277 -10.56 10.77 37.19
C SER A 277 -10.91 12.20 37.61
N ILE A 278 -12.17 12.60 37.46
CA ILE A 278 -12.67 13.96 37.73
C ILE A 278 -13.84 13.86 38.71
N ASP A 279 -13.97 14.85 39.60
CA ASP A 279 -15.10 14.94 40.53
C ASP A 279 -16.37 15.34 39.75
N MET A 280 -17.23 14.36 39.47
CA MET A 280 -18.31 14.51 38.49
C MET A 280 -19.56 15.15 39.11
N ALA A 281 -19.65 16.48 39.04
CA ALA A 281 -20.84 17.22 39.46
C ALA A 281 -21.82 17.54 38.31
N ASN A 282 -21.47 17.30 37.03
CA ASN A 282 -22.32 17.58 35.87
C ASN A 282 -22.01 16.63 34.68
N ASP A 283 -22.71 15.49 34.65
CA ASP A 283 -22.63 14.44 33.61
C ASP A 283 -23.24 14.87 32.27
N THR A 284 -22.57 15.76 31.54
CA THR A 284 -22.94 16.00 30.14
C THR A 284 -21.82 15.57 29.21
N VAL A 285 -22.18 14.90 28.11
CA VAL A 285 -21.25 14.52 27.01
C VAL A 285 -20.37 15.71 26.61
N LYS A 286 -20.93 16.92 26.62
CA LYS A 286 -20.20 18.17 26.35
C LYS A 286 -19.06 18.42 27.34
N GLU A 287 -19.30 18.22 28.63
CA GLU A 287 -18.31 18.49 29.67
C GLU A 287 -17.20 17.44 29.69
N LEU A 288 -17.55 16.16 29.52
CA LEU A 288 -16.58 15.07 29.31
C LEU A 288 -15.72 15.32 28.08
N ALA A 289 -16.33 15.68 26.95
CA ALA A 289 -15.61 16.03 25.72
C ALA A 289 -14.68 17.23 25.91
N ARG A 290 -15.12 18.27 26.65
CA ARG A 290 -14.29 19.46 26.96
C ARG A 290 -13.06 19.05 27.77
N LEU A 291 -13.25 18.29 28.84
CA LEU A 291 -12.18 17.85 29.75
C LEU A 291 -11.19 16.91 29.05
N ALA A 292 -11.68 15.99 28.22
CA ALA A 292 -10.84 15.11 27.42
C ALA A 292 -9.95 15.91 26.45
N LEU A 293 -10.48 16.96 25.80
CA LEU A 293 -9.69 17.81 24.92
C LEU A 293 -8.66 18.67 25.66
N GLU A 294 -9.00 19.21 26.83
CA GLU A 294 -8.04 19.95 27.67
C GLU A 294 -6.88 19.04 28.07
N GLN A 295 -7.20 17.84 28.55
CA GLN A 295 -6.20 16.85 28.91
C GLN A 295 -5.37 16.36 27.70
N LEU A 296 -5.96 16.27 26.51
CA LEU A 296 -5.24 15.92 25.28
C LEU A 296 -4.25 17.02 24.85
N VAL A 297 -4.64 18.30 25.00
CA VAL A 297 -3.79 19.45 24.67
C VAL A 297 -2.60 19.56 25.64
N ASP A 298 -2.81 19.28 26.92
CA ASP A 298 -1.75 19.31 27.93
C ASP A 298 -0.66 18.24 27.70
N GLY A 299 -0.98 17.20 26.91
CA GLY A 299 -0.07 16.12 26.58
C GLY A 299 -0.22 14.89 27.50
N PRO A 300 0.54 13.82 27.21
CA PRO A 300 0.45 12.58 27.96
C PRO A 300 0.95 12.76 29.39
N ARG A 301 0.25 12.18 30.37
CA ARG A 301 0.57 12.33 31.80
C ARG A 301 0.95 11.03 32.49
N LYS A 302 0.49 9.88 31.97
CA LYS A 302 0.65 8.58 32.66
C LYS A 302 1.98 7.89 32.35
N THR A 303 2.65 8.26 31.26
CA THR A 303 3.90 7.61 30.84
C THR A 303 4.79 8.53 30.01
N ASP A 304 6.10 8.41 30.23
CA ASP A 304 7.12 9.07 29.41
C ASP A 304 7.29 8.43 28.03
N GLU A 305 6.59 7.34 27.72
CA GLU A 305 6.68 6.65 26.43
C GLU A 305 5.85 7.33 25.33
N LEU A 306 4.98 8.27 25.67
CA LEU A 306 4.09 8.96 24.73
C LEU A 306 4.56 10.39 24.45
N SER A 307 4.18 10.92 23.29
CA SER A 307 4.49 12.28 22.83
C SER A 307 3.20 13.04 22.51
N PRO A 308 3.14 14.36 22.78
CA PRO A 308 2.01 15.19 22.39
C PRO A 308 1.70 15.10 20.90
N CYS A 309 0.40 15.08 20.58
CA CYS A 309 -0.12 15.12 19.20
C CYS A 309 -0.40 16.55 18.72
N ILE A 310 -0.72 17.44 19.65
CA ILE A 310 -1.04 18.84 19.39
C ILE A 310 0.25 19.65 19.56
N PRO A 311 0.74 20.37 18.53
CA PRO A 311 1.97 21.14 18.62
C PRO A 311 1.87 22.34 19.55
N ASP A 312 3.03 22.73 20.08
CA ASP A 312 3.21 23.98 20.82
C ASP A 312 2.69 25.17 20.00
N GLY A 313 1.75 25.93 20.57
CA GLY A 313 1.10 27.08 19.92
C GLY A 313 -0.35 26.85 19.50
N ILE A 314 -0.79 25.60 19.38
CA ILE A 314 -2.21 25.29 19.23
C ILE A 314 -2.85 25.15 20.60
N THR A 315 -3.90 25.91 20.87
CA THR A 315 -4.63 25.88 22.15
C THR A 315 -6.08 25.47 21.91
N PHE A 316 -6.69 24.76 22.86
CA PHE A 316 -8.14 24.58 22.86
C PHE A 316 -8.83 25.85 23.36
N LYS A 317 -9.87 26.32 22.65
CA LYS A 317 -10.61 27.54 23.02
C LYS A 317 -12.03 27.24 23.48
N ASN A 318 -12.75 26.43 22.72
CA ASN A 318 -14.16 26.16 23.01
C ASN A 318 -14.63 24.87 22.35
N LEU A 319 -15.69 24.29 22.90
CA LEU A 319 -16.40 23.14 22.36
C LEU A 319 -17.91 23.38 22.39
N LYS A 320 -18.57 23.09 21.28
CA LYS A 320 -20.03 22.97 21.21
C LYS A 320 -20.39 21.54 20.79
N VAL A 321 -21.38 20.95 21.45
CA VAL A 321 -21.93 19.64 21.07
C VAL A 321 -23.40 19.84 20.74
N SER A 322 -23.82 19.39 19.56
CA SER A 322 -25.20 19.47 19.09
C SER A 322 -25.57 18.17 18.37
N GLY A 323 -26.35 17.32 19.05
CA GLY A 323 -26.63 15.96 18.56
C GLY A 323 -25.32 15.18 18.36
N PRO A 324 -25.10 14.59 17.17
CA PRO A 324 -23.89 13.81 16.88
C PRO A 324 -22.64 14.64 16.58
N LEU A 325 -22.78 15.97 16.46
CA LEU A 325 -21.71 16.85 16.00
C LEU A 325 -21.03 17.57 17.17
N ALA A 326 -19.72 17.38 17.29
CA ALA A 326 -18.85 18.16 18.14
C ALA A 326 -18.10 19.22 17.32
N THR A 327 -18.29 20.50 17.62
CA THR A 327 -17.56 21.62 17.01
C THR A 327 -16.47 22.10 17.96
N VAL A 328 -15.22 21.84 17.60
CA VAL A 328 -14.00 22.17 18.36
C VAL A 328 -13.39 23.45 17.80
N ASP A 329 -13.20 24.47 18.63
CA ASP A 329 -12.49 25.70 18.26
C ASP A 329 -11.07 25.70 18.81
N LEU A 330 -10.10 25.77 17.91
CA LEU A 330 -8.68 25.82 18.22
C LEU A 330 -8.16 27.26 18.08
N GLY A 331 -7.37 27.71 19.05
CA GLY A 331 -6.64 28.95 18.99
C GLY A 331 -5.27 28.74 18.37
N MET A 332 -4.93 29.54 17.36
CA MET A 332 -3.63 29.47 16.67
C MET A 332 -3.13 30.85 16.26
N THR A 333 -1.83 31.12 16.37
CA THR A 333 -1.22 32.29 15.74
C THR A 333 -0.69 31.97 14.34
N ASN A 334 -0.59 32.97 13.46
CA ASN A 334 -0.17 32.75 12.06
C ASN A 334 1.24 32.16 11.92
N LYS A 335 2.13 32.35 12.90
CA LYS A 335 3.50 31.78 12.90
C LYS A 335 3.53 30.29 13.23
N GLU A 336 2.51 29.78 13.93
CA GLU A 336 2.49 28.40 14.44
C GLU A 336 1.92 27.41 13.41
N SER A 337 1.14 27.89 12.43
CA SER A 337 0.74 27.08 11.26
C SER A 337 1.93 26.54 10.46
N CYS A 338 3.06 27.26 10.47
CA CYS A 338 4.32 26.88 9.80
C CYS A 338 5.09 25.75 10.50
N LEU A 339 4.58 25.22 11.62
CA LEU A 339 5.23 24.12 12.36
C LEU A 339 4.67 22.74 11.97
N LEU A 340 3.53 22.71 11.27
CA LEU A 340 2.83 21.50 10.89
C LEU A 340 3.07 21.16 9.42
N GLY A 341 3.80 20.08 9.18
CA GLY A 341 3.77 19.40 7.89
C GLY A 341 2.53 18.51 7.80
N SER A 342 2.32 17.88 6.65
CA SER A 342 1.07 17.16 6.45
C SER A 342 0.81 16.02 7.44
N GLU A 343 1.85 15.30 7.87
CA GLU A 343 1.70 14.26 8.89
C GLU A 343 1.36 14.83 10.26
N GLY A 344 1.97 15.95 10.65
CA GLY A 344 1.65 16.63 11.91
C GLY A 344 0.22 17.16 11.93
N GLU A 345 -0.24 17.73 10.81
CA GLU A 345 -1.62 18.18 10.65
C GLU A 345 -2.61 17.02 10.80
N TRP A 346 -2.35 15.90 10.12
CA TRP A 346 -3.16 14.70 10.24
C TRP A 346 -3.19 14.16 11.67
N VAL A 347 -2.03 14.10 12.35
CA VAL A 347 -1.92 13.65 13.74
C VAL A 347 -2.78 14.51 14.66
N ALA A 348 -2.65 15.83 14.60
CA ALA A 348 -3.38 16.72 15.51
C ALA A 348 -4.91 16.59 15.34
N LEU A 349 -5.37 16.57 14.09
CA LEU A 349 -6.80 16.41 13.78
C LEU A 349 -7.32 15.03 14.19
N SER A 350 -6.55 13.98 13.91
CA SER A 350 -6.91 12.60 14.23
C SER A 350 -6.97 12.36 15.73
N SER A 351 -6.02 12.88 16.52
CA SER A 351 -6.05 12.71 17.98
C SER A 351 -7.29 13.38 18.60
N ILE A 352 -7.65 14.57 18.12
CA ILE A 352 -8.88 15.27 18.55
C ILE A 352 -10.11 14.44 18.20
N ALA A 353 -10.21 13.97 16.95
CA ALA A 353 -11.35 13.19 16.49
C ALA A 353 -11.51 11.89 17.28
N TYR A 354 -10.42 11.12 17.50
CA TYR A 354 -10.50 9.85 18.22
C TYR A 354 -10.87 9.99 19.67
N THR A 355 -10.27 10.95 20.36
CA THR A 355 -10.60 11.20 21.76
C THR A 355 -12.08 11.56 21.92
N LEU A 356 -12.64 12.30 20.96
CA LEU A 356 -14.07 12.61 20.97
C LEU A 356 -14.95 11.42 20.56
N PHE A 357 -14.51 10.54 19.65
CA PHE A 357 -15.28 9.37 19.22
C PHE A 357 -15.33 8.22 20.24
N GLU A 358 -14.54 8.28 21.32
CA GLU A 358 -14.74 7.42 22.50
C GLU A 358 -16.08 7.72 23.18
N LEU A 359 -16.65 8.91 22.98
CA LEU A 359 -18.01 9.25 23.39
C LEU A 359 -18.99 8.77 22.30
N PRO A 360 -19.83 7.74 22.55
CA PRO A 360 -20.65 7.11 21.52
C PRO A 360 -21.64 8.05 20.82
N GLU A 361 -22.07 9.10 21.50
CA GLU A 361 -22.97 10.12 20.99
C GLU A 361 -22.31 10.99 19.93
N ILE A 362 -20.98 11.19 19.98
CA ILE A 362 -20.26 11.99 19.00
C ILE A 362 -19.91 11.09 17.81
N ARG A 363 -20.43 11.45 16.63
CA ARG A 363 -20.14 10.76 15.36
C ARG A 363 -19.46 11.65 14.34
N GLU A 364 -19.50 12.96 14.54
CA GLU A 364 -18.86 13.93 13.67
C GLU A 364 -18.09 14.97 14.48
N VAL A 365 -16.92 15.36 14.00
CA VAL A 365 -16.08 16.41 14.60
C VAL A 365 -15.78 17.49 13.57
N GLN A 366 -16.29 18.69 13.80
CA GLN A 366 -15.96 19.88 13.01
C GLN A 366 -14.89 20.69 13.73
N VAL A 367 -13.77 20.97 13.05
CA VAL A 367 -12.71 21.83 13.58
C VAL A 367 -12.87 23.26 13.07
N MET A 368 -12.75 24.23 13.97
CA MET A 368 -12.65 25.66 13.70
C MET A 368 -11.32 26.20 14.20
N VAL A 369 -10.89 27.33 13.64
CA VAL A 369 -9.66 28.01 14.06
C VAL A 369 -9.95 29.49 14.32
N ASN A 370 -9.70 29.94 15.55
CA ASN A 370 -9.98 31.29 16.02
C ASN A 370 -11.43 31.73 15.73
N GLY A 371 -12.40 30.85 16.02
CA GLY A 371 -13.82 31.10 15.84
C GLY A 371 -14.32 31.08 14.39
N LYS A 372 -13.48 30.67 13.42
CA LYS A 372 -13.83 30.61 12.00
C LYS A 372 -13.58 29.23 11.43
N GLN A 373 -14.49 28.78 10.57
CA GLN A 373 -14.24 27.60 9.74
C GLN A 373 -13.11 27.90 8.76
N ARG A 374 -12.19 26.94 8.62
CA ARG A 374 -11.10 26.98 7.65
C ARG A 374 -11.20 25.79 6.71
N LYS A 375 -10.46 25.83 5.62
CA LYS A 375 -10.35 24.72 4.68
C LYS A 375 -9.37 23.65 5.14
N THR A 376 -8.29 24.10 5.76
CA THR A 376 -7.19 23.29 6.26
C THR A 376 -6.68 23.89 7.56
N LEU A 377 -6.03 23.10 8.41
CA LEU A 377 -5.36 23.59 9.61
C LEU A 377 -3.97 24.15 9.26
N ALA A 378 -3.23 23.48 8.37
CA ALA A 378 -1.86 23.79 7.96
C ALA A 378 -1.59 23.67 6.45
N GLY A 379 -2.63 23.52 5.63
CA GLY A 379 -2.55 23.58 4.17
C GLY A 379 -2.82 22.25 3.45
N HIS A 380 -3.02 21.15 4.17
CA HIS A 380 -3.16 19.82 3.56
C HIS A 380 -4.54 19.21 3.78
N MET A 381 -4.91 18.90 5.03
CA MET A 381 -6.11 18.11 5.35
C MET A 381 -7.39 18.93 5.17
N ASP A 382 -8.40 18.39 4.49
CA ASP A 382 -9.69 19.08 4.31
C ASP A 382 -10.51 19.07 5.61
N ILE A 383 -10.60 20.23 6.28
CA ILE A 383 -11.46 20.46 7.44
C ILE A 383 -12.65 21.37 7.11
N SER A 384 -12.91 21.60 5.82
CA SER A 384 -14.11 22.35 5.39
C SER A 384 -15.42 21.57 5.60
N LYS A 385 -15.31 20.28 5.93
CA LYS A 385 -16.41 19.41 6.34
C LYS A 385 -16.08 18.78 7.70
N PRO A 386 -17.11 18.32 8.44
CA PRO A 386 -16.88 17.52 9.64
C PRO A 386 -16.12 16.23 9.30
N ILE A 387 -15.22 15.84 10.19
CA ILE A 387 -14.58 14.53 10.18
C ILE A 387 -15.61 13.54 10.69
N SER A 388 -15.98 12.54 9.89
CA SER A 388 -16.94 11.50 10.28
C SER A 388 -16.26 10.28 10.87
N ARG A 389 -16.83 9.72 11.93
CA ARG A 389 -16.39 8.47 12.58
C ARG A 389 -16.31 7.31 11.59
N ASP A 390 -17.25 7.25 10.65
CA ASP A 390 -17.40 6.13 9.70
C ASP A 390 -16.47 6.28 8.47
N GLU A 391 -15.94 7.48 8.23
CA GLU A 391 -15.09 7.77 7.06
C GLU A 391 -13.59 7.68 7.38
N LEU A 392 -13.22 7.56 8.66
CA LEU A 392 -11.82 7.43 9.02
C LEU A 392 -11.32 5.98 8.83
N PRO A 393 -10.28 5.73 8.00
CA PRO A 393 -9.81 4.39 7.68
C PRO A 393 -8.94 3.84 8.80
N LEU A 394 -9.53 3.32 9.88
CA LEU A 394 -8.77 2.94 11.07
C LEU A 394 -9.24 1.65 11.69
N THR A 395 -8.32 1.08 12.47
CA THR A 395 -8.57 -0.09 13.29
C THR A 395 -8.22 0.23 14.74
N LYS A 396 -9.18 0.09 15.67
CA LYS A 396 -8.91 0.03 17.10
C LYS A 396 -8.15 -1.27 17.40
N VAL A 397 -7.01 -1.15 18.09
CA VAL A 397 -6.13 -2.26 18.44
C VAL A 397 -5.85 -2.22 19.94
N ALA A 398 -5.33 -3.31 20.52
CA ALA A 398 -4.99 -3.31 21.94
C ALA A 398 -4.00 -2.17 22.25
N GLY A 399 -4.42 -1.23 23.09
CA GLY A 399 -3.63 -0.07 23.52
C GLY A 399 -3.55 1.10 22.52
N GLY A 400 -4.44 1.21 21.52
CA GLY A 400 -4.47 2.37 20.63
C GLY A 400 -5.27 2.26 19.33
N ILE A 401 -4.97 3.15 18.38
CA ILE A 401 -5.55 3.20 17.02
C ILE A 401 -4.43 3.16 15.97
N MET A 402 -4.63 2.35 14.93
CA MET A 402 -3.77 2.26 13.75
C MET A 402 -4.45 2.81 12.49
N GLU A 403 -3.66 3.53 11.69
CA GLU A 403 -4.06 4.06 10.39
C GLU A 403 -4.05 2.99 9.27
N GLY A 404 -5.18 2.88 8.56
CA GLY A 404 -5.42 2.02 7.39
C GLY A 404 -6.55 1.00 7.60
N LYS A 405 -6.96 0.32 6.51
CA LYS A 405 -7.71 -0.95 6.61
C LYS A 405 -6.95 -1.92 7.51
N LYS A 406 -7.67 -2.77 8.26
CA LYS A 406 -7.05 -3.83 9.08
C LYS A 406 -5.96 -4.53 8.26
N PRO A 407 -4.71 -4.58 8.73
CA PRO A 407 -3.68 -5.33 8.04
C PRO A 407 -4.13 -6.78 7.86
N LYS A 408 -4.06 -7.28 6.62
CA LYS A 408 -4.65 -8.56 6.26
C LYS A 408 -3.63 -9.68 6.27
N VAL A 409 -3.96 -10.81 6.85
CA VAL A 409 -3.14 -12.03 6.81
C VAL A 409 -3.93 -13.15 6.15
N ALA A 410 -3.34 -13.77 5.13
CA ALA A 410 -3.81 -15.06 4.63
C ALA A 410 -2.84 -16.16 5.10
N ILE A 411 -3.41 -17.26 5.60
CA ILE A 411 -2.66 -18.47 5.93
C ILE A 411 -3.09 -19.57 4.98
N VAL A 412 -2.12 -20.12 4.26
CA VAL A 412 -2.29 -21.25 3.34
C VAL A 412 -1.76 -22.51 4.00
N ILE A 413 -2.54 -23.59 3.92
CA ILE A 413 -2.26 -24.90 4.49
C ILE A 413 -1.95 -25.88 3.35
N ASP A 414 -0.67 -26.16 3.15
CA ASP A 414 -0.16 -27.06 2.12
C ASP A 414 -0.26 -28.53 2.53
N ASP A 415 -0.01 -29.43 1.56
CA ASP A 415 0.05 -30.89 1.69
C ASP A 415 -1.27 -31.62 2.03
N CYS A 416 -2.42 -30.98 1.85
CA CYS A 416 -3.71 -31.67 2.01
C CYS A 416 -3.90 -32.75 0.93
N GLY A 417 -4.66 -33.81 1.25
CA GLY A 417 -4.93 -34.97 0.39
C GLY A 417 -4.13 -36.23 0.72
N GLN A 418 -3.08 -36.13 1.55
CA GLN A 418 -2.26 -37.29 1.96
C GLN A 418 -3.03 -38.32 2.83
N SER A 419 -2.59 -39.58 2.79
CA SER A 419 -3.17 -40.68 3.58
C SER A 419 -2.82 -40.63 5.08
N ASN A 420 -1.80 -39.86 5.47
CA ASN A 420 -1.49 -39.56 6.88
C ASN A 420 -1.74 -38.06 7.19
N PRO A 421 -3.00 -37.65 7.43
CA PRO A 421 -3.43 -36.26 7.43
C PRO A 421 -3.24 -35.58 8.78
N GLY A 422 -2.15 -35.83 9.51
CA GLY A 422 -1.91 -35.25 10.83
C GLY A 422 -2.14 -33.72 10.81
N GLY A 423 -3.04 -33.22 11.65
CA GLY A 423 -3.40 -31.80 11.68
C GLY A 423 -4.56 -31.35 10.79
N VAL A 424 -5.02 -32.12 9.79
CA VAL A 424 -6.11 -31.67 8.89
C VAL A 424 -7.40 -31.42 9.67
N LYS A 425 -7.76 -32.33 10.58
CA LYS A 425 -8.96 -32.20 11.42
C LYS A 425 -8.85 -30.97 12.34
N GLU A 426 -7.67 -30.76 12.90
CA GLU A 426 -7.37 -29.64 13.80
C GLU A 426 -7.42 -28.30 13.04
N MET A 427 -6.90 -28.24 11.81
CA MET A 427 -6.98 -27.06 10.93
C MET A 427 -8.42 -26.73 10.55
N LEU A 428 -9.21 -27.74 10.17
CA LEU A 428 -10.64 -27.58 9.84
C LEU A 428 -11.53 -27.20 11.03
N SER A 429 -10.97 -27.13 12.24
CA SER A 429 -11.66 -26.67 13.46
C SER A 429 -11.27 -25.24 13.86
N ILE A 430 -10.47 -24.55 13.04
CA ILE A 430 -10.06 -23.16 13.29
C ILE A 430 -11.12 -22.24 12.72
N ASP A 431 -11.79 -21.47 13.58
CA ASP A 431 -12.88 -20.57 13.19
C ASP A 431 -12.37 -19.22 12.64
N ARG A 432 -11.47 -19.28 11.65
CA ARG A 432 -10.93 -18.13 10.91
C ARG A 432 -10.63 -18.50 9.46
N PRO A 433 -10.65 -17.52 8.53
CA PRO A 433 -10.31 -17.77 7.13
C PRO A 433 -8.93 -18.44 6.99
N LEU A 434 -8.93 -19.60 6.35
CA LEU A 434 -7.75 -20.36 5.94
C LEU A 434 -7.94 -20.80 4.48
N THR A 435 -6.83 -20.94 3.76
CA THR A 435 -6.82 -21.47 2.40
C THR A 435 -6.18 -22.86 2.40
N PHE A 436 -6.90 -23.88 1.93
CA PHE A 436 -6.42 -25.26 1.88
C PHE A 436 -5.86 -25.57 0.49
N ALA A 437 -4.56 -25.86 0.41
CA ALA A 437 -3.92 -26.29 -0.81
C ALA A 437 -3.86 -27.83 -0.86
N VAL A 438 -4.60 -28.41 -1.80
CA VAL A 438 -4.82 -29.86 -1.88
C VAL A 438 -4.01 -30.45 -3.03
N MET A 439 -3.16 -31.43 -2.72
CA MET A 439 -2.43 -32.19 -3.73
C MET A 439 -3.41 -33.04 -4.55
N PRO A 440 -3.33 -33.06 -5.88
CA PRO A 440 -4.21 -33.84 -6.75
C PRO A 440 -3.84 -35.34 -6.75
N ASN A 441 -4.79 -36.18 -7.20
CA ASN A 441 -4.61 -37.63 -7.42
C ASN A 441 -4.18 -38.46 -6.20
N LEU A 442 -4.38 -37.96 -4.97
CA LEU A 442 -4.21 -38.75 -3.76
C LEU A 442 -5.56 -39.31 -3.30
N GLU A 443 -5.50 -40.36 -2.48
CA GLU A 443 -6.66 -41.07 -1.93
C GLU A 443 -7.68 -40.12 -1.28
N ASN A 444 -7.21 -39.09 -0.56
CA ASN A 444 -8.08 -38.16 0.15
C ASN A 444 -8.24 -36.79 -0.53
N SER A 445 -7.67 -36.54 -1.72
CA SER A 445 -7.71 -35.22 -2.38
C SER A 445 -9.12 -34.66 -2.51
N ARG A 446 -10.00 -35.43 -3.17
CA ARG A 446 -11.38 -35.00 -3.40
C ARG A 446 -12.14 -34.82 -2.10
N ARG A 447 -11.98 -35.75 -1.15
CA ARG A 447 -12.68 -35.72 0.13
C ARG A 447 -12.30 -34.48 0.95
N GLN A 448 -11.01 -34.17 1.07
CA GLN A 448 -10.53 -33.03 1.86
C GLN A 448 -10.85 -31.69 1.20
N ALA A 449 -10.79 -31.60 -0.14
CA ALA A 449 -11.23 -30.42 -0.87
C ALA A 449 -12.72 -30.11 -0.62
N VAL A 450 -13.60 -31.12 -0.75
CA VAL A 450 -15.03 -30.97 -0.45
C VAL A 450 -15.24 -30.60 1.02
N GLN A 451 -14.54 -31.27 1.93
CA GLN A 451 -14.66 -31.06 3.37
C GLN A 451 -14.27 -29.63 3.81
N ALA A 452 -13.26 -29.04 3.16
CA ALA A 452 -12.83 -27.66 3.39
C ALA A 452 -13.85 -26.67 2.81
N ALA A 453 -14.28 -26.87 1.56
CA ALA A 453 -15.26 -26.01 0.90
C ALA A 453 -16.62 -26.00 1.61
N GLU A 454 -17.12 -27.15 2.08
CA GLU A 454 -18.37 -27.25 2.84
C GLU A 454 -18.32 -26.52 4.19
N ARG A 455 -17.12 -26.28 4.73
CA ARG A 455 -16.89 -25.45 5.92
C ARG A 455 -16.63 -23.98 5.60
N GLY A 456 -16.73 -23.60 4.33
CA GLY A 456 -16.50 -22.23 3.86
C GLY A 456 -15.04 -21.85 3.72
N TYR A 457 -14.09 -22.78 3.75
CA TYR A 457 -12.69 -22.45 3.50
C TYR A 457 -12.40 -22.32 2.00
N GLU A 458 -11.44 -21.47 1.66
CA GLU A 458 -10.93 -21.40 0.28
C GLU A 458 -10.10 -22.65 -0.04
N VAL A 459 -10.21 -23.13 -1.28
CA VAL A 459 -9.48 -24.30 -1.77
C VAL A 459 -8.66 -23.92 -2.98
N ILE A 460 -7.40 -24.37 -3.02
CA ILE A 460 -6.52 -24.25 -4.19
C ILE A 460 -5.86 -25.60 -4.49
N VAL A 461 -5.34 -25.76 -5.71
CA VAL A 461 -4.55 -26.94 -6.07
C VAL A 461 -3.11 -26.79 -5.59
N HIS A 462 -2.62 -27.77 -4.83
CA HIS A 462 -1.19 -27.87 -4.49
C HIS A 462 -0.47 -28.70 -5.55
N LEU A 463 -0.02 -28.06 -6.62
CA LEU A 463 0.39 -28.73 -7.85
C LEU A 463 1.82 -29.32 -7.71
N PRO A 464 1.98 -30.65 -7.82
CA PRO A 464 3.28 -31.32 -7.76
C PRO A 464 4.23 -30.92 -8.89
N MET A 465 5.43 -30.46 -8.56
CA MET A 465 6.43 -30.02 -9.54
C MET A 465 7.84 -30.47 -9.16
N GLN A 466 8.61 -30.90 -10.16
CA GLN A 466 9.99 -31.37 -9.97
C GLN A 466 10.89 -30.28 -9.34
N PRO A 467 11.59 -30.59 -8.22
CA PRO A 467 12.65 -29.73 -7.70
C PRO A 467 13.99 -30.02 -8.37
N VAL A 468 14.96 -29.10 -8.20
CA VAL A 468 16.36 -29.33 -8.61
C VAL A 468 16.99 -30.49 -7.85
N ARG A 469 16.64 -30.65 -6.56
CA ARG A 469 17.07 -31.75 -5.69
C ARG A 469 15.90 -32.21 -4.83
N GLY A 470 15.73 -33.53 -4.68
CA GLY A 470 14.70 -34.12 -3.84
C GLY A 470 14.50 -35.61 -4.14
N LYS A 471 13.84 -36.33 -3.25
CA LYS A 471 13.47 -37.73 -3.50
C LYS A 471 12.25 -37.79 -4.41
N ALA A 472 12.24 -38.73 -5.35
CA ALA A 472 11.08 -38.95 -6.23
C ALA A 472 9.79 -39.24 -5.45
N SER A 473 9.91 -39.90 -4.30
CA SER A 473 8.77 -40.20 -3.41
C SER A 473 8.12 -38.95 -2.80
N TRP A 474 8.75 -37.78 -2.85
CA TRP A 474 8.18 -36.54 -2.31
C TRP A 474 7.31 -35.76 -3.31
N LEU A 475 7.40 -36.09 -4.61
CA LEU A 475 6.65 -35.38 -5.65
C LEU A 475 5.16 -35.63 -5.52
N GLY A 476 4.76 -36.88 -5.28
CA GLY A 476 3.37 -37.29 -5.39
C GLY A 476 2.92 -37.50 -6.85
N PRO A 477 1.72 -38.05 -7.04
CA PRO A 477 1.20 -38.40 -8.36
C PRO A 477 0.83 -37.16 -9.19
N GLY A 478 1.02 -37.26 -10.51
CA GLY A 478 0.70 -36.19 -11.46
C GLY A 478 1.68 -35.03 -11.47
N ALA A 479 2.92 -35.27 -11.05
CA ALA A 479 3.95 -34.24 -11.02
C ALA A 479 4.40 -33.78 -12.41
N ILE A 480 4.56 -32.47 -12.54
CA ILE A 480 5.15 -31.84 -13.71
C ILE A 480 6.67 -32.01 -13.64
N THR A 481 7.26 -32.59 -14.68
CA THR A 481 8.70 -32.91 -14.73
C THR A 481 9.37 -32.31 -15.96
N SER A 482 10.70 -32.23 -15.93
CA SER A 482 11.54 -31.69 -17.02
C SER A 482 11.51 -32.52 -18.30
N GLU A 483 11.04 -33.77 -18.22
CA GLU A 483 10.97 -34.69 -19.35
C GLU A 483 9.66 -34.54 -20.15
N MET A 484 8.69 -33.79 -19.62
CA MET A 484 7.41 -33.59 -20.29
C MET A 484 7.48 -32.51 -21.37
N THR A 485 6.81 -32.78 -22.49
CA THR A 485 6.51 -31.79 -23.53
C THR A 485 5.43 -30.80 -23.06
N ALA A 486 5.32 -29.64 -23.71
CA ALA A 486 4.33 -28.62 -23.36
C ALA A 486 2.87 -29.16 -23.42
N GLU A 487 2.55 -29.99 -24.41
CA GLU A 487 1.25 -30.67 -24.54
C GLU A 487 0.99 -31.64 -23.38
N GLU A 488 2.00 -32.40 -22.96
CA GLU A 488 1.91 -33.31 -21.82
C GLU A 488 1.67 -32.54 -20.53
N ILE A 489 2.40 -31.43 -20.31
CA ILE A 489 2.20 -30.54 -19.17
C ILE A 489 0.77 -30.01 -19.17
N ARG A 490 0.28 -29.45 -20.29
CA ARG A 490 -1.11 -28.94 -20.36
C ARG A 490 -2.14 -30.01 -20.03
N ARG A 491 -1.97 -31.23 -20.56
CA ARG A 491 -2.87 -32.36 -20.31
C ARG A 491 -2.86 -32.77 -18.83
N GLU A 492 -1.68 -32.87 -18.24
CA GLU A 492 -1.52 -33.27 -16.84
C GLU A 492 -2.07 -32.21 -15.87
N VAL A 493 -1.81 -30.92 -16.15
CA VAL A 493 -2.36 -29.81 -15.34
C VAL A 493 -3.89 -29.78 -15.39
N ARG A 494 -4.50 -29.96 -16.57
CA ARG A 494 -5.97 -30.05 -16.69
C ARG A 494 -6.53 -31.22 -15.88
N ARG A 495 -5.85 -32.37 -15.91
CA ARG A 495 -6.22 -33.56 -15.12
C ARG A 495 -6.14 -33.24 -13.62
N ASN A 496 -5.02 -32.66 -13.18
CA ASN A 496 -4.78 -32.29 -11.79
C ASN A 496 -5.81 -31.29 -11.26
N PHE A 497 -6.09 -30.23 -12.01
CA PHE A 497 -7.09 -29.22 -11.62
C PHE A 497 -8.49 -29.81 -11.50
N ALA A 498 -8.85 -30.74 -12.38
CA ALA A 498 -10.16 -31.42 -12.31
C ALA A 498 -10.32 -32.35 -11.09
N GLN A 499 -9.23 -32.79 -10.47
CA GLN A 499 -9.27 -33.70 -9.30
C GLN A 499 -9.51 -32.98 -7.97
N VAL A 500 -9.36 -31.65 -7.93
CA VAL A 500 -9.55 -30.84 -6.72
C VAL A 500 -10.79 -29.97 -6.91
N PRO A 501 -11.98 -30.44 -6.48
CA PRO A 501 -13.20 -29.65 -6.61
C PRO A 501 -13.12 -28.36 -5.79
N TYR A 502 -13.87 -27.34 -6.22
CA TYR A 502 -13.92 -26.00 -5.60
C TYR A 502 -12.63 -25.18 -5.66
N ALA A 503 -11.57 -25.69 -6.30
CA ALA A 503 -10.33 -24.93 -6.45
C ALA A 503 -10.54 -23.66 -7.28
N THR A 504 -10.05 -22.52 -6.76
CA THR A 504 -10.10 -21.19 -7.40
C THR A 504 -8.73 -20.71 -7.90
N GLY A 505 -7.67 -21.41 -7.50
CA GLY A 505 -6.29 -21.11 -7.86
C GLY A 505 -5.38 -22.31 -7.64
N PHE A 506 -4.07 -22.09 -7.76
CA PHE A 506 -3.07 -23.11 -7.43
C PHE A 506 -1.80 -22.51 -6.84
N ASN A 507 -1.04 -23.32 -6.11
CA ASN A 507 0.35 -23.05 -5.78
C ASN A 507 1.23 -24.24 -6.17
N ASN A 508 2.55 -24.08 -6.06
CA ASN A 508 3.51 -25.13 -6.40
C ASN A 508 3.95 -25.92 -5.16
N HIS A 509 3.77 -27.24 -5.20
CA HIS A 509 4.45 -28.18 -4.31
C HIS A 509 5.87 -28.40 -4.83
N MET A 510 6.88 -28.05 -4.02
CA MET A 510 8.27 -28.04 -4.44
C MET A 510 8.51 -27.20 -5.71
N GLY A 511 8.94 -27.81 -6.82
CA GLY A 511 8.99 -27.16 -8.12
C GLY A 511 10.18 -26.28 -8.43
N SER A 512 11.25 -26.24 -7.63
CA SER A 512 12.39 -25.34 -7.88
C SER A 512 13.04 -25.48 -9.27
N LEU A 513 12.92 -26.63 -9.94
CA LEU A 513 13.35 -26.80 -11.33
C LEU A 513 12.29 -26.32 -12.32
N VAL A 514 11.03 -26.73 -12.14
CA VAL A 514 9.93 -26.37 -13.03
C VAL A 514 9.68 -24.86 -13.02
N THR A 515 9.59 -24.25 -11.84
CA THR A 515 9.28 -22.82 -11.70
C THR A 515 10.41 -21.92 -12.24
N SER A 516 11.64 -22.42 -12.34
CA SER A 516 12.78 -21.65 -12.89
C SER A 516 12.92 -21.71 -14.41
N ARG A 517 12.10 -22.54 -15.08
CA ARG A 517 12.16 -22.82 -16.52
C ARG A 517 10.91 -22.35 -17.24
N ASP A 518 11.09 -21.47 -18.23
CA ASP A 518 9.97 -20.86 -18.97
C ASP A 518 9.18 -21.91 -19.75
N ASP A 519 9.90 -22.80 -20.41
CA ASP A 519 9.38 -23.91 -21.21
C ASP A 519 8.52 -24.89 -20.40
N LEU A 520 8.72 -24.98 -19.08
CA LEU A 520 7.97 -25.87 -18.20
C LEU A 520 6.81 -25.18 -17.48
N ILE A 521 7.00 -23.95 -16.98
CA ILE A 521 5.97 -23.27 -16.19
C ILE A 521 4.94 -22.52 -17.07
N ARG A 522 5.32 -22.05 -18.26
CA ARG A 522 4.41 -21.34 -19.16
C ARG A 522 3.19 -22.20 -19.55
N PRO A 523 3.34 -23.47 -19.96
CA PRO A 523 2.19 -24.32 -20.26
C PRO A 523 1.26 -24.55 -19.06
N VAL A 524 1.79 -24.52 -17.82
CA VAL A 524 0.97 -24.59 -16.59
C VAL A 524 0.12 -23.32 -16.45
N LEU A 525 0.74 -22.15 -16.60
CA LEU A 525 0.06 -20.85 -16.50
C LEU A 525 -0.97 -20.63 -17.62
N GLU A 526 -0.74 -21.18 -18.82
CA GLU A 526 -1.71 -21.17 -19.91
C GLU A 526 -3.01 -21.86 -19.50
N VAL A 527 -2.91 -23.05 -18.88
CA VAL A 527 -4.09 -23.79 -18.38
C VAL A 527 -4.74 -23.05 -17.22
N ALA A 528 -3.97 -22.44 -16.32
CA ALA A 528 -4.52 -21.63 -15.24
C ALA A 528 -5.35 -20.46 -15.78
N ARG A 529 -4.83 -19.75 -16.79
CA ARG A 529 -5.57 -18.68 -17.48
C ARG A 529 -6.85 -19.18 -18.15
N GLU A 530 -6.80 -20.32 -18.86
CA GLU A 530 -7.98 -20.95 -19.47
C GLU A 530 -9.08 -21.26 -18.42
N LYS A 531 -8.68 -21.60 -17.20
CA LYS A 531 -9.59 -21.91 -16.09
C LYS A 531 -10.01 -20.70 -15.25
N GLY A 532 -9.42 -19.53 -15.46
CA GLY A 532 -9.60 -18.36 -14.60
C GLY A 532 -8.99 -18.52 -13.20
N PHE A 533 -7.99 -19.40 -13.07
CA PHE A 533 -7.32 -19.66 -11.79
C PHE A 533 -6.28 -18.60 -11.50
N PHE A 534 -6.21 -18.15 -10.25
CA PHE A 534 -5.07 -17.37 -9.77
C PHE A 534 -3.88 -18.27 -9.41
N VAL A 535 -2.70 -17.68 -9.24
CA VAL A 535 -1.48 -18.41 -8.84
C VAL A 535 -0.82 -17.81 -7.59
N LEU A 536 -0.49 -18.66 -6.63
CA LEU A 536 0.42 -18.35 -5.52
C LEU A 536 1.78 -18.98 -5.79
N ASP A 537 2.82 -18.15 -5.94
CA ASP A 537 4.20 -18.64 -5.94
C ASP A 537 4.65 -18.93 -4.51
N SER A 538 4.85 -20.22 -4.18
CA SER A 538 5.36 -20.65 -2.88
C SER A 538 6.83 -20.24 -2.65
N ARG A 539 7.50 -19.69 -3.66
CA ARG A 539 8.90 -19.22 -3.66
C ARG A 539 9.88 -20.26 -3.15
N THR A 540 9.84 -21.44 -3.76
CA THR A 540 10.79 -22.54 -3.49
C THR A 540 12.14 -22.33 -4.18
N SER A 541 12.24 -21.34 -5.08
CA SER A 541 13.49 -20.82 -5.64
C SER A 541 13.38 -19.30 -5.83
N ASP A 542 14.50 -18.61 -5.61
CA ASP A 542 14.73 -17.22 -5.98
C ASP A 542 14.68 -16.97 -7.51
N LYS A 543 14.81 -18.02 -8.32
CA LYS A 543 14.76 -17.99 -9.78
C LYS A 543 13.38 -18.29 -10.37
N SER A 544 12.33 -18.36 -9.54
CA SER A 544 10.98 -18.62 -10.00
C SER A 544 10.54 -17.59 -11.05
N LYS A 545 9.93 -18.08 -12.14
CA LYS A 545 9.38 -17.30 -13.24
C LYS A 545 7.85 -17.17 -13.17
N ILE A 546 7.21 -17.70 -12.12
CA ILE A 546 5.74 -17.66 -11.98
C ILE A 546 5.23 -16.22 -12.05
N ILE A 547 5.76 -15.33 -11.19
CA ILE A 547 5.30 -13.94 -11.09
C ILE A 547 5.45 -13.15 -12.40
N PRO A 548 6.65 -13.06 -13.03
CA PRO A 548 6.78 -12.29 -14.27
C PRO A 548 5.92 -12.85 -15.40
N LEU A 549 5.73 -14.17 -15.46
CA LEU A 549 4.88 -14.78 -16.49
C LEU A 549 3.40 -14.56 -16.23
N ALA A 550 2.93 -14.76 -15.00
CA ALA A 550 1.55 -14.49 -14.62
C ALA A 550 1.16 -13.04 -14.90
N GLN A 551 2.02 -12.09 -14.54
CA GLN A 551 1.85 -10.67 -14.87
C GLN A 551 1.75 -10.45 -16.38
N SER A 552 2.67 -11.01 -17.18
CA SER A 552 2.64 -10.86 -18.65
C SER A 552 1.42 -11.52 -19.31
N MET A 553 0.80 -12.49 -18.65
CA MET A 553 -0.33 -13.26 -19.16
C MET A 553 -1.68 -12.76 -18.64
N GLY A 554 -1.70 -11.74 -17.76
CA GLY A 554 -2.91 -11.21 -17.12
C GLY A 554 -3.57 -12.17 -16.15
N ILE A 555 -2.79 -13.05 -15.49
CA ILE A 555 -3.28 -14.00 -14.50
C ILE A 555 -3.13 -13.37 -13.13
N ALA A 556 -4.19 -13.33 -12.32
CA ALA A 556 -4.11 -12.85 -10.94
C ALA A 556 -3.09 -13.68 -10.15
N TYR A 557 -2.19 -13.00 -9.44
CA TYR A 557 -1.05 -13.66 -8.81
C TYR A 557 -0.74 -13.11 -7.43
N THR A 558 -0.05 -13.92 -6.64
CA THR A 558 0.56 -13.48 -5.38
C THR A 558 1.74 -14.38 -5.03
N GLN A 559 2.45 -14.07 -3.95
CA GLN A 559 3.63 -14.83 -3.52
C GLN A 559 3.69 -14.95 -2.00
N ARG A 560 4.29 -16.03 -1.52
CA ARG A 560 4.52 -16.25 -0.09
C ARG A 560 5.49 -15.23 0.51
N ASP A 561 5.17 -14.72 1.70
CA ASP A 561 6.10 -13.94 2.52
C ASP A 561 6.89 -14.78 3.52
N ILE A 562 6.27 -15.77 4.16
CA ILE A 562 6.85 -16.55 5.27
C ILE A 562 6.45 -18.03 5.19
N PHE A 563 7.39 -18.93 5.47
CA PHE A 563 7.08 -20.30 5.87
C PHE A 563 6.91 -20.37 7.40
N LEU A 564 5.86 -21.02 7.85
CA LEU A 564 5.46 -21.04 9.26
C LEU A 564 6.07 -22.21 10.03
N ASP A 565 6.41 -23.30 9.35
CA ASP A 565 6.72 -24.60 9.97
C ASP A 565 7.96 -25.29 9.38
N ASP A 566 8.95 -24.50 8.95
CA ASP A 566 10.28 -25.00 8.57
C ASP A 566 10.97 -25.74 9.74
N VAL A 567 10.65 -25.37 10.98
CA VAL A 567 11.02 -26.12 12.20
C VAL A 567 9.75 -26.66 12.87
N LYS A 568 9.68 -27.97 13.13
CA LYS A 568 8.51 -28.66 13.70
C LYS A 568 8.37 -28.49 15.23
N SER A 569 8.48 -27.24 15.69
CA SER A 569 8.31 -26.79 17.08
C SER A 569 7.22 -25.72 17.17
N VAL A 570 6.32 -25.84 18.15
CA VAL A 570 5.23 -24.89 18.38
C VAL A 570 5.78 -23.48 18.64
N ASP A 571 6.84 -23.35 19.45
CA ASP A 571 7.42 -22.04 19.77
C ASP A 571 8.02 -21.36 18.53
N HIS A 572 8.58 -22.16 17.62
CA HIS A 572 9.07 -21.63 16.35
C HIS A 572 7.92 -21.16 15.47
N MET A 573 6.88 -21.98 15.32
CA MET A 573 5.68 -21.62 14.55
C MET A 573 5.01 -20.36 15.08
N LYS A 574 4.93 -20.18 16.41
CA LYS A 574 4.44 -18.95 17.03
C LYS A 574 5.27 -17.73 16.67
N ARG A 575 6.61 -17.83 16.71
CA ARG A 575 7.48 -16.73 16.29
C ARG A 575 7.32 -16.41 14.80
N GLN A 576 7.13 -17.41 13.96
CA GLN A 576 6.88 -17.20 12.53
C GLN A 576 5.51 -16.54 12.27
N LEU A 577 4.47 -16.89 13.04
CA LEU A 577 3.17 -16.23 13.01
C LEU A 577 3.24 -14.78 13.51
N ASP A 578 4.04 -14.53 14.54
CA ASP A 578 4.27 -13.16 15.03
C ASP A 578 5.01 -12.31 13.99
N LEU A 579 6.04 -12.89 13.36
CA LEU A 579 6.75 -12.26 12.23
C LEU A 579 5.83 -12.02 11.02
N LEU A 580 4.87 -12.92 10.78
CA LEU A 580 3.85 -12.75 9.74
C LEU A 580 2.94 -11.56 10.05
N ALA A 581 2.50 -11.42 11.30
CA ALA A 581 1.76 -10.25 11.76
C ALA A 581 2.58 -8.97 11.56
N ASP A 582 3.87 -8.98 11.93
CA ASP A 582 4.75 -7.82 11.77
C ASP A 582 4.95 -7.44 10.30
N LYS A 583 5.03 -8.43 9.39
CA LYS A 583 5.05 -8.18 7.93
C LYS A 583 3.74 -7.59 7.43
N ALA A 584 2.59 -8.09 7.88
CA ALA A 584 1.31 -7.51 7.51
C ALA A 584 1.18 -6.07 8.04
N LEU A 585 1.63 -5.83 9.27
CA LEU A 585 1.72 -4.49 9.86
C LEU A 585 2.72 -3.58 9.15
N ALA A 586 3.70 -4.11 8.43
CA ALA A 586 4.62 -3.30 7.63
C ALA A 586 4.05 -3.01 6.23
N ASN A 587 3.46 -4.01 5.58
CA ASN A 587 3.16 -4.01 4.15
C ASN A 587 1.67 -3.79 3.83
N GLY A 588 0.79 -3.84 4.83
CA GLY A 588 -0.67 -3.83 4.66
C GLY A 588 -1.27 -5.23 4.55
N SER A 589 -0.50 -6.19 4.05
CA SER A 589 -0.87 -7.61 4.08
C SER A 589 0.35 -8.52 4.12
N ALA A 590 0.15 -9.79 4.51
CA ALA A 590 1.18 -10.82 4.39
C ALA A 590 0.59 -12.22 4.22
N ILE A 591 1.32 -13.10 3.55
CA ILE A 591 0.92 -14.48 3.27
C ILE A 591 1.89 -15.47 3.94
N GLY A 592 1.35 -16.29 4.82
CA GLY A 592 2.06 -17.39 5.47
C GLY A 592 1.67 -18.74 4.86
N ILE A 593 2.64 -19.63 4.68
CA ILE A 593 2.39 -21.04 4.32
C ILE A 593 2.81 -21.94 5.48
N GLY A 594 1.90 -22.79 5.95
CA GLY A 594 2.19 -23.92 6.84
C GLY A 594 1.73 -25.23 6.22
N HIS A 595 2.10 -26.38 6.79
CA HIS A 595 1.78 -27.69 6.21
C HIS A 595 1.00 -28.57 7.19
N VAL A 596 0.19 -29.49 6.66
CA VAL A 596 -0.29 -30.66 7.41
C VAL A 596 0.75 -31.80 7.40
N GLY A 597 0.38 -32.97 7.93
CA GLY A 597 1.25 -34.13 8.01
C GLY A 597 2.17 -34.06 9.23
N MET A 598 3.48 -34.26 9.03
CA MET A 598 4.44 -34.29 10.14
C MET A 598 4.58 -32.91 10.79
N GLY A 599 3.95 -32.75 11.96
CA GLY A 599 3.91 -31.48 12.69
C GLY A 599 2.65 -30.63 12.42
N GLY A 600 1.70 -31.12 11.62
CA GLY A 600 0.45 -30.40 11.32
C GLY A 600 -0.39 -30.08 12.56
N GLU A 601 -0.48 -31.00 13.52
CA GLU A 601 -1.16 -30.75 14.80
C GLU A 601 -0.50 -29.62 15.60
N LYS A 602 0.84 -29.55 15.57
CA LYS A 602 1.60 -28.48 16.22
C LYS A 602 1.36 -27.14 15.53
N MET A 603 1.29 -27.13 14.20
CA MET A 603 0.97 -25.93 13.43
C MET A 603 -0.45 -25.45 13.72
N ALA A 604 -1.44 -26.36 13.74
CA ALA A 604 -2.82 -26.01 14.07
C ALA A 604 -2.93 -25.44 15.49
N ARG A 605 -2.22 -26.02 16.45
CA ARG A 605 -2.11 -25.50 17.82
C ARG A 605 -1.50 -24.10 17.84
N ALA A 606 -0.40 -23.87 17.13
CA ALA A 606 0.25 -22.57 17.08
C ALA A 606 -0.66 -21.49 16.47
N ILE A 607 -1.39 -21.81 15.38
CA ILE A 607 -2.36 -20.88 14.77
C ILE A 607 -3.46 -20.54 15.79
N LYS A 608 -4.09 -21.54 16.41
CA LYS A 608 -5.16 -21.32 17.41
C LYS A 608 -4.72 -20.43 18.57
N GLU A 609 -3.51 -20.65 19.09
CA GLU A 609 -2.98 -19.86 20.20
C GLU A 609 -2.57 -18.44 19.78
N MET A 610 -2.22 -18.21 18.51
CA MET A 610 -1.78 -16.90 18.01
C MET A 610 -2.89 -16.06 17.38
N ILE A 611 -4.02 -16.64 16.96
CA ILE A 611 -5.18 -15.87 16.46
C ILE A 611 -5.55 -14.71 17.39
N PRO A 612 -5.85 -14.93 18.69
CA PRO A 612 -6.23 -13.82 19.58
C PRO A 612 -5.09 -12.79 19.75
N VAL A 613 -3.83 -13.22 19.70
CA VAL A 613 -2.66 -12.33 19.79
C VAL A 613 -2.56 -11.44 18.56
N MET A 614 -2.76 -12.01 17.36
CA MET A 614 -2.69 -11.29 16.09
C MET A 614 -3.90 -10.36 15.92
N GLU A 615 -5.10 -10.79 16.32
CA GLU A 615 -6.29 -9.94 16.33
C GLU A 615 -6.15 -8.77 17.30
N ALA A 616 -5.55 -8.99 18.48
CA ALA A 616 -5.22 -7.91 19.41
C ALA A 616 -4.22 -6.89 18.82
N LYS A 617 -3.33 -7.33 17.90
CA LYS A 617 -2.47 -6.46 17.10
C LYS A 617 -3.21 -5.75 15.94
N GLY A 618 -4.50 -6.00 15.74
CA GLY A 618 -5.32 -5.43 14.68
C GLY A 618 -5.31 -6.18 13.36
N ILE A 619 -4.78 -7.41 13.33
CA ILE A 619 -4.74 -8.23 12.11
C ILE A 619 -6.14 -8.76 11.79
N GLU A 620 -6.51 -8.69 10.52
CA GLU A 620 -7.67 -9.38 9.96
C GLU A 620 -7.21 -10.62 9.20
N PHE A 621 -7.77 -11.78 9.54
CA PHE A 621 -7.55 -13.02 8.78
C PHE A 621 -8.47 -13.04 7.57
N VAL A 622 -7.92 -13.32 6.38
CA VAL A 622 -8.63 -13.28 5.10
C VAL A 622 -8.30 -14.50 4.24
N TYR A 623 -9.09 -14.73 3.20
CA TYR A 623 -8.76 -15.72 2.17
C TYR A 623 -7.62 -15.23 1.27
N LEU A 624 -6.92 -16.17 0.63
CA LEU A 624 -5.80 -15.85 -0.24
C LEU A 624 -6.24 -15.02 -1.46
N CYS A 625 -7.44 -15.27 -2.00
CA CYS A 625 -7.98 -14.50 -3.12
C CYS A 625 -8.15 -13.00 -2.84
N GLU A 626 -8.23 -12.59 -1.58
CA GLU A 626 -8.33 -11.17 -1.21
C GLU A 626 -6.98 -10.43 -1.29
N LEU A 627 -5.87 -11.17 -1.44
CA LEU A 627 -4.50 -10.67 -1.45
C LEU A 627 -3.80 -10.84 -2.82
N LEU A 628 -4.58 -10.89 -3.89
CA LEU A 628 -4.09 -11.02 -5.27
C LEU A 628 -3.68 -9.65 -5.85
N HIS A 629 -2.75 -9.67 -6.79
CA HIS A 629 -2.25 -8.52 -7.54
C HIS A 629 -2.76 -8.47 -8.97
#